data_AF-A8V0G4-F1
#
_entry.id   AF-A8V0G4-F1
#
_cell.length_a   1.000
_cell.length_b   1.000
_cell.length_c   1.000
_cell.angle_alpha   90.00
_cell.angle_beta   90.00
_cell.angle_gamma   90.00
#
_symmetry.space_group_name_H-M   'P 1'
#
loop_
_entity.id
_entity.type
_entity.pdbx_description
1 polymer ?
#
loop_
_entity_poly.entity_id
_entity_poly.type
_entity_poly.pdbx_seq_one_letter_code
_entity_poly.pdbx_strand_id
1 'polypeptide(L)'
;MENEKFVIWGRNPVVEAIKSGRSLEKILIAHDSHIPKQIIKLAEEKKIKIQKVPRKKVEELAGTKKTQGIVALVSPISYWDATKLMQKTIEEKGFLVF
;
A
#
# COMPACT_ATOMS: atom_id res chain seq x y z
N MET A 1 -0.82 -13.32 -15.84
CA MET A 1 -1.86 -12.30 -15.54
C MET A 1 -1.63 -11.84 -14.11
N GLU A 2 -0.54 -11.10 -13.91
CA GLU A 2 -0.09 -10.60 -12.60
C GLU A 2 -0.72 -9.24 -12.38
N ASN A 3 -1.60 -9.12 -11.39
CA ASN A 3 -1.89 -7.90 -10.65
C ASN A 3 -2.97 -8.27 -9.62
N GLU A 4 -2.66 -9.19 -8.72
CA GLU A 4 -3.42 -9.24 -7.46
C GLU A 4 -3.16 -7.91 -6.75
N LYS A 5 -4.24 -7.14 -6.66
CA LYS A 5 -4.27 -5.72 -6.39
C LYS A 5 -3.89 -5.48 -4.94
N PHE A 6 -2.64 -5.11 -4.65
CA PHE A 6 -2.29 -4.52 -3.36
C PHE A 6 -2.79 -3.07 -3.29
N VAL A 7 -4.10 -2.92 -3.15
CA VAL A 7 -4.81 -1.65 -3.23
C VAL A 7 -5.58 -1.42 -1.93
N ILE A 8 -5.32 -0.29 -1.28
CA ILE A 8 -6.01 0.14 -0.06
C ILE A 8 -6.83 1.37 -0.40
N TRP A 9 -8.13 1.38 -0.14
CA TRP A 9 -9.02 2.48 -0.52
C TRP A 9 -9.81 3.03 0.67
N GLY A 10 -10.25 4.27 0.56
CA GLY A 10 -10.90 4.99 1.65
C GLY A 10 -9.93 5.81 2.50
N ARG A 11 -10.43 6.86 3.16
CA ARG A 11 -9.58 7.79 3.93
C ARG A 11 -8.91 7.12 5.13
N ASN A 12 -9.69 6.47 5.98
CA ASN A 12 -9.18 5.86 7.22
C ASN A 12 -8.26 4.65 6.94
N PRO A 13 -8.61 3.71 6.03
CA PRO A 13 -7.71 2.61 5.70
C PRO A 13 -6.37 3.08 5.14
N VAL A 14 -6.36 4.13 4.31
CA VAL A 14 -5.12 4.71 3.78
C VAL A 14 -4.30 5.38 4.89
N VAL A 15 -4.94 6.14 5.79
CA VAL A 15 -4.24 6.72 6.95
C VAL A 15 -3.61 5.64 7.81
N GLU A 16 -4.33 4.57 8.11
CA GLU A 16 -3.83 3.46 8.93
C GLU A 16 -2.69 2.70 8.24
N ALA A 17 -2.77 2.52 6.93
CA ALA A 17 -1.70 1.91 6.14
C ALA A 17 -0.40 2.73 6.21
N ILE A 18 -0.48 4.06 6.15
CA ILE A 18 0.71 4.92 6.26
C ILE A 18 1.28 4.87 7.70
N LYS A 19 0.41 4.89 8.71
CA LYS A 19 0.80 4.85 10.14
C LYS A 19 1.44 3.53 10.54
N SER A 20 0.90 2.40 10.08
CA SER A 20 1.43 1.05 10.32
C SER A 20 2.79 0.79 9.65
N GLY A 21 3.32 1.77 8.89
CA GLY A 21 4.62 1.64 8.23
C GLY A 21 4.59 0.74 7.00
N ARG A 22 3.40 0.45 6.45
CA ARG A 22 3.27 -0.33 5.24
C ARG A 22 3.95 0.40 4.08
N SER A 23 4.76 -0.31 3.31
CA SER A 23 5.45 0.27 2.14
C SER A 23 4.44 0.61 1.06
N LEU A 24 4.22 1.89 0.80
CA LEU A 24 3.31 2.39 -0.22
C LEU A 24 4.10 3.00 -1.37
N GLU A 25 3.74 2.64 -2.61
CA GLU A 25 4.37 3.20 -3.81
C GLU A 25 3.87 4.63 -4.05
N LYS A 26 2.54 4.83 -4.02
CA LYS A 26 1.89 6.13 -4.23
C LYS A 26 0.45 6.14 -3.74
N ILE A 27 -0.05 7.34 -3.45
CA ILE A 27 -1.44 7.61 -3.10
C ILE A 27 -2.09 8.36 -4.27
N LEU A 28 -3.18 7.82 -4.79
CA LEU A 28 -3.97 8.43 -5.85
C LEU A 28 -5.26 9.02 -5.29
N ILE A 29 -5.57 10.25 -5.70
CA ILE A 29 -6.73 10.99 -5.22
C ILE A 29 -7.54 11.49 -6.40
N ALA A 30 -8.85 11.29 -6.35
CA ALA A 30 -9.75 11.78 -7.37
C ALA A 30 -9.68 13.31 -7.48
N HIS A 31 -9.70 13.86 -8.70
CA HIS A 31 -9.62 15.31 -8.95
C HIS A 31 -10.68 16.12 -8.19
N ASP A 32 -11.87 15.54 -8.07
CA ASP A 32 -13.04 16.10 -7.39
C ASP A 32 -13.05 15.89 -5.88
N SER A 33 -11.99 15.28 -5.33
CA SER A 33 -11.93 14.90 -3.93
C SER A 33 -10.89 15.71 -3.17
N HIS A 34 -11.28 16.18 -1.99
CA HIS A 34 -10.39 16.89 -1.09
C HIS A 34 -9.40 15.93 -0.43
N ILE A 35 -8.11 16.32 -0.39
CA ILE A 35 -7.04 15.57 0.27
C ILE A 35 -7.05 15.89 1.76
N PRO A 36 -7.31 14.93 2.67
CA PRO A 36 -7.23 15.18 4.10
C PRO A 36 -5.83 15.71 4.48
N LYS A 37 -5.75 16.80 5.26
CA LYS A 37 -4.48 17.39 5.71
C LYS A 37 -3.56 16.36 6.38
N GLN A 38 -4.13 15.41 7.10
CA GLN A 38 -3.42 14.32 7.74
C GLN A 38 -2.69 13.41 6.73
N ILE A 39 -3.30 13.11 5.57
CA ILE A 39 -2.68 12.29 4.53
C ILE A 39 -1.51 13.04 3.90
N ILE A 40 -1.63 14.36 3.68
CA ILE A 40 -0.53 15.19 3.16
C ILE A 40 0.67 15.11 4.09
N LYS A 41 0.46 15.41 5.38
CA LYS A 41 1.52 15.38 6.40
C LYS A 41 2.21 14.01 6.49
N LEU A 42 1.41 12.94 6.59
CA LEU A 42 1.94 11.58 6.69
C LEU A 42 2.68 11.14 5.41
N ALA A 43 2.20 11.55 4.23
CA ALA A 43 2.86 11.26 2.97
C ALA A 43 4.20 12.01 2.83
N GLU A 44 4.28 13.26 3.29
CA GLU A 44 5.54 14.03 3.32
C GLU A 44 6.55 13.39 4.28
N GLU A 45 6.14 13.06 5.51
CA GLU A 45 6.97 12.40 6.51
C GLU A 45 7.53 11.06 6.01
N LYS A 46 6.71 10.30 5.29
CA LYS A 46 7.08 8.97 4.74
C LYS A 46 7.61 9.03 3.30
N LYS A 47 7.75 10.22 2.71
CA LYS A 47 8.19 10.45 1.32
C LYS A 47 7.36 9.69 0.26
N ILE A 48 6.05 9.56 0.48
CA ILE A 48 5.12 8.89 -0.43
C ILE A 48 4.57 9.89 -1.45
N LYS A 49 4.59 9.54 -2.74
CA LYS A 49 4.06 10.41 -3.80
C LYS A 49 2.53 10.46 -3.75
N ILE A 50 1.97 11.68 -3.78
CA ILE A 50 0.53 11.91 -3.97
C ILE A 50 0.29 12.34 -5.43
N GLN A 51 -0.66 11.70 -6.10
CA GLN A 51 -1.05 12.05 -7.47
C GLN A 51 -2.57 12.21 -7.59
N LYS A 52 -2.99 13.29 -8.28
CA LYS A 52 -4.40 13.54 -8.60
C LYS A 52 -4.78 12.85 -9.91
N VAL A 53 -5.85 12.05 -9.92
CA VAL A 53 -6.34 11.27 -11.09
C VAL A 53 -7.86 11.40 -11.28
N PRO A 54 -8.43 11.03 -12.45
CA PRO A 54 -9.89 10.97 -12.61
C PRO A 54 -10.54 9.97 -11.64
N ARG A 55 -11.75 10.27 -11.13
CA ARG A 55 -12.46 9.41 -10.18
C ARG A 55 -12.61 7.97 -10.67
N LYS A 56 -12.92 7.80 -11.96
CA LYS A 56 -13.04 6.48 -12.60
C LYS A 56 -11.80 5.61 -12.38
N LYS A 57 -10.60 6.20 -12.42
CA LYS A 57 -9.34 5.46 -12.19
C LYS A 57 -9.21 4.96 -10.76
N VAL A 58 -9.61 5.77 -9.78
CA VAL A 58 -9.63 5.37 -8.36
C VAL A 58 -10.58 4.20 -8.15
N GLU A 59 -11.78 4.28 -8.71
CA GLU A 59 -12.82 3.24 -8.59
C GLU A 59 -12.43 1.93 -9.29
N GLU A 60 -11.83 2.01 -10.49
CA GLU A 60 -11.31 0.85 -11.23
C GLU A 60 -10.20 0.12 -10.46
N LEU A 61 -9.29 0.87 -9.85
CA LEU A 61 -8.21 0.31 -9.03
C LEU A 61 -8.77 -0.36 -7.78
N ALA A 62 -9.72 0.29 -7.10
CA ALA A 62 -10.33 -0.24 -5.88
C ALA A 62 -11.33 -1.39 -6.13
N GLY A 63 -11.86 -1.53 -7.36
CA GLY A 63 -12.95 -2.46 -7.66
C GLY A 63 -14.28 -2.10 -7.00
N THR A 64 -14.42 -0.87 -6.51
CA THR A 64 -15.61 -0.38 -5.80
C THR A 64 -15.75 1.13 -5.94
N LYS A 65 -16.98 1.63 -5.80
CA LYS A 65 -17.27 3.08 -5.74
C LYS A 65 -17.14 3.66 -4.33
N LYS A 66 -16.99 2.81 -3.30
CA LYS A 66 -16.95 3.22 -1.88
C LYS A 66 -15.58 3.75 -1.42
N THR A 67 -14.80 4.35 -2.32
CA THR A 67 -13.40 4.75 -2.07
C THR A 67 -13.24 6.11 -1.39
N GLN A 68 -14.31 6.91 -1.30
CA GLN A 68 -14.25 8.31 -0.87
C GLN A 68 -13.26 9.17 -1.69
N GLY A 69 -12.94 8.71 -2.91
CA GLY A 69 -12.01 9.38 -3.82
C GLY A 69 -10.53 9.17 -3.51
N ILE A 70 -10.15 8.22 -2.65
CA ILE A 70 -8.75 7.98 -2.28
C ILE A 70 -8.41 6.50 -2.40
N VAL A 71 -7.24 6.23 -2.96
CA VAL A 71 -6.64 4.90 -3.02
C VAL A 71 -5.12 4.99 -2.83
N ALA A 72 -4.52 4.02 -2.15
CA ALA A 72 -3.10 3.84 -2.02
C ALA A 72 -2.70 2.52 -2.68
N LEU A 73 -1.60 2.57 -3.43
CA LEU A 73 -0.95 1.40 -4.01
C LEU A 73 0.16 0.97 -3.06
N VAL A 74 0.09 -0.28 -2.61
CA VAL A 74 1.12 -0.86 -1.75
C VAL A 74 2.25 -1.35 -2.64
N SER A 75 3.49 -1.12 -2.22
CA SER A 75 4.65 -1.70 -2.87
C SER A 75 4.56 -3.23 -2.79
N PRO A 76 4.90 -3.97 -3.86
CA PRO A 76 4.94 -5.42 -3.80
C PRO A 76 5.90 -5.85 -2.68
N ILE A 77 5.38 -6.62 -1.73
CA ILE A 77 6.22 -7.26 -0.71
C ILE A 77 6.72 -8.55 -1.34
N SER A 78 8.04 -8.70 -1.45
CA SER A 78 8.61 -10.00 -1.80
C SER A 78 8.38 -10.94 -0.63
N TYR A 79 7.49 -11.92 -0.82
CA TYR A 79 7.38 -13.02 0.11
C TYR A 79 8.69 -13.79 0.10
N TRP A 80 9.21 -14.08 1.29
CA TRP A 80 10.31 -15.02 1.41
C TRP A 80 9.75 -16.42 1.18
N ASP A 81 10.35 -17.12 0.23
CA ASP A 81 10.07 -18.53 0.04
C ASP A 81 10.48 -19.30 1.31
N ALA A 82 9.55 -20.10 1.85
CA ALA A 82 9.75 -20.80 3.10
C ALA A 82 10.87 -21.84 3.01
N THR A 83 11.00 -22.52 1.87
CA THR A 83 12.09 -23.48 1.62
C THR A 83 13.43 -22.76 1.58
N LYS A 84 13.50 -21.60 0.92
CA LYS A 84 14.70 -20.75 0.89
C LYS A 84 15.08 -20.24 2.28
N LEU A 85 14.09 -19.86 3.10
CA LEU A 85 14.32 -19.46 4.48
C LEU A 85 14.91 -20.62 5.29
N MET A 86 14.31 -21.82 5.21
CA MET A 86 14.78 -23.02 5.91
C MET A 86 16.20 -23.42 5.47
N GLN A 87 16.46 -23.44 4.16
CA GLN A 87 17.76 -23.82 3.62
C GLN A 87 18.86 -22.88 4.11
N LYS A 88 18.60 -21.57 4.09
CA LYS A 88 19.51 -20.56 4.64
C LYS A 88 19.77 -20.78 6.12
N THR A 89 18.74 -21.07 6.92
CA THR A 89 18.91 -21.34 8.36
C THR A 89 19.80 -22.55 8.61
N ILE A 90 19.63 -23.63 7.83
CA ILE A 90 20.46 -24.85 7.95
C ILE A 90 21.93 -24.54 7.56
N GLU A 91 22.14 -23.82 6.46
CA GLU A 91 23.48 -23.42 5.99
C GLU A 91 24.24 -22.57 7.03
N GLU A 92 23.53 -21.63 7.67
CA GLU A 92 24.06 -20.77 8.72
C GLU A 92 24.15 -21.47 10.10
N LYS A 93 23.76 -22.75 10.19
CA LYS A 93 23.68 -23.53 11.44
C LYS A 93 22.81 -22.85 12.51
N GLY A 94 21.78 -22.12 12.08
CA GLY A 94 20.81 -21.46 12.95
C GLY A 94 19.64 -22.37 13.33
N PHE A 95 18.73 -21.83 14.13
CA PHE A 95 17.46 -22.47 14.50
C PHE A 95 16.31 -21.46 14.39
N LEU A 96 15.18 -21.89 13.84
CA LEU A 96 13.95 -21.10 13.82
C LEU A 96 13.22 -21.28 15.14
N VAL A 97 12.83 -20.17 15.78
CA VAL A 97 11.98 -20.16 16.98
C VAL A 97 10.64 -19.59 16.57
N PHE A 98 9.57 -20.33 16.86
CA PHE A 98 8.19 -19.99 16.55
C PHE A 98 7.41 -19.78 17.85
#